data_AF-A0A1H9HP63-F1
#
_entry.id   AF-A0A1H9HP63-F1
#
_cell.length_a   1.000
_cell.length_b   1.000
_cell.length_c   1.000
_cell.angle_alpha   90.00
_cell.angle_beta   90.00
_cell.angle_gamma   90.00
#
_symmetry.space_group_name_H-M   'P 1'
#
loop_
_entity.id
_entity.type
_entity.pdbx_description
1 polymer ?
#
loop_
_entity_poly.entity_id
_entity_poly.type
_entity_poly.pdbx_seq_one_letter_code
_entity_poly.pdbx_strand_id
1 'polypeptide(L)'
;MLRFEVTEEPSPGQDGERFCFAPVLGLWHARTSANGDIVVNEDQLRALAVRARGGESFAHGVDELLGAAWDDALEPFRRAGDGAPVTWLHRVG
;
A
#
# COMPACT_ATOMS: atom_id res chain seq x y z
N MET A 1 -15.40 5.80 11.94
CA MET A 1 -15.27 5.23 10.57
C MET A 1 -13.86 4.67 10.46
N LEU A 2 -13.69 3.39 10.11
CA LEU A 2 -12.40 2.68 10.18
C LEU A 2 -11.42 3.18 9.11
N ARG A 3 -10.16 3.38 9.48
CA ARG A 3 -9.00 3.67 8.62
C ARG A 3 -7.80 2.95 9.21
N PHE A 4 -6.98 2.33 8.37
CA PHE A 4 -5.76 1.68 8.85
C PHE A 4 -4.70 1.60 7.76
N GLU A 5 -3.46 1.50 8.21
CA GLU A 5 -2.30 1.03 7.49
C GLU A 5 -1.71 -0.11 8.34
N VAL A 6 -1.48 -1.27 7.73
CA VAL A 6 -0.88 -2.43 8.38
C VAL A 6 0.28 -2.90 7.50
N THR A 7 1.43 -3.13 8.11
CA THR A 7 2.59 -3.74 7.45
C THR A 7 2.81 -5.13 8.00
N GLU A 8 2.92 -6.10 7.11
CA GLU A 8 3.36 -7.45 7.37
C GLU A 8 4.86 -7.58 7.07
N GLU A 9 5.60 -8.09 8.05
CA GLU A 9 7.02 -8.39 7.87
C GLU A 9 7.21 -9.60 6.94
N PRO A 10 8.26 -9.61 6.10
CA PRO A 10 8.56 -10.75 5.25
C PRO A 10 8.81 -12.02 6.07
N SER A 11 8.52 -13.18 5.48
CA SER A 11 8.75 -14.49 6.08
C SER A 11 9.46 -15.43 5.11
N PRO A 12 9.98 -16.60 5.53
CA PRO A 12 10.69 -17.49 4.63
C PRO A 12 9.86 -17.87 3.38
N GLY A 13 10.29 -17.35 2.23
CA GLY A 13 9.63 -17.58 0.94
C GLY A 13 8.49 -16.63 0.59
N GLN A 14 8.17 -15.66 1.46
CA GLN A 14 7.11 -14.67 1.25
C GLN A 14 7.64 -13.25 1.45
N ASP A 15 7.25 -12.35 0.53
CA ASP A 15 7.54 -10.94 0.64
C ASP A 15 6.71 -10.31 1.78
N GLY A 16 7.19 -9.19 2.33
CA GLY A 16 6.38 -8.36 3.21
C GLY A 16 5.29 -7.63 2.41
N GLU A 17 4.22 -7.25 3.07
CA GLU A 17 3.09 -6.57 2.43
C GLU A 17 2.60 -5.37 3.25
N ARG A 18 2.05 -4.38 2.56
CA ARG A 18 1.35 -3.25 3.17
C ARG A 18 -0.11 -3.30 2.77
N PHE A 19 -1.00 -3.12 3.74
CA PHE A 19 -2.45 -3.04 3.56
C PHE A 19 -2.94 -1.68 4.03
N CYS A 20 -3.62 -0.95 3.16
CA CYS A 20 -4.20 0.36 3.46
C CYS A 20 -5.70 0.32 3.21
N PHE A 21 -6.49 0.83 4.16
CA PHE A 21 -7.92 0.98 3.99
C PHE A 21 -8.36 2.40 4.32
N ALA A 22 -9.09 3.00 3.37
CA ALA A 22 -9.81 4.23 3.59
C ALA A 22 -11.27 4.05 3.12
N PRO A 23 -12.27 4.57 3.84
CA PRO A 23 -13.66 4.23 3.58
C PRO A 23 -14.23 4.54 2.19
N VAL A 24 -13.71 5.55 1.50
CA VAL A 24 -14.13 5.91 0.13
C VAL A 24 -13.29 5.19 -0.92
N LEU A 25 -12.05 4.80 -0.58
CA LEU A 25 -11.10 4.18 -1.51
C LEU A 25 -11.14 2.65 -1.47
N GLY A 26 -11.62 2.06 -0.37
CA GLY A 26 -11.58 0.62 -0.16
C GLY A 26 -10.22 0.14 0.33
N LEU A 27 -9.95 -1.15 0.15
CA LEU A 27 -8.69 -1.80 0.51
C LEU A 27 -7.71 -1.73 -0.67
N TRP A 28 -6.50 -1.30 -0.38
CA TRP A 28 -5.33 -1.42 -1.25
C TRP A 28 -4.28 -2.25 -0.53
N HIS A 29 -3.51 -3.02 -1.29
CA HIS A 29 -2.34 -3.71 -0.77
C HIS A 29 -1.26 -3.81 -1.82
N ALA A 30 -0.02 -3.89 -1.36
CA ALA A 30 1.12 -4.14 -2.22
C ALA A 30 2.27 -4.78 -1.44
N ARG A 31 3.15 -5.48 -2.16
CA ARG A 31 4.38 -6.00 -1.61
C ARG A 31 5.34 -4.86 -1.27
N THR A 32 6.13 -5.07 -0.22
CA THR A 32 7.14 -4.13 0.24
C THR A 32 8.53 -4.74 0.21
N SER A 33 9.52 -3.95 -0.19
CA SER A 33 10.93 -4.30 -0.05
C SER A 33 11.38 -4.20 1.41
N ALA A 34 12.58 -4.69 1.71
CA ALA A 34 13.13 -4.68 3.07
C ALA A 34 13.29 -3.27 3.67
N ASN A 35 13.39 -2.22 2.85
CA ASN A 35 13.42 -0.82 3.28
C ASN A 35 12.03 -0.15 3.31
N GLY A 36 10.96 -0.89 3.01
CA GLY A 36 9.58 -0.41 3.07
C GLY A 36 9.03 0.21 1.79
N ASP A 37 9.78 0.20 0.67
CA ASP A 37 9.29 0.70 -0.61
C ASP A 37 8.25 -0.25 -1.21
N ILE A 38 7.28 0.32 -1.94
CA ILE A 38 6.31 -0.48 -2.69
C ILE A 38 7.00 -1.15 -3.89
N VAL A 39 6.87 -2.48 -3.99
CA VAL A 39 7.43 -3.27 -5.08
C VAL A 39 6.41 -3.40 -6.20
N VAL A 40 6.68 -2.75 -7.33
CA VAL A 40 5.93 -2.92 -8.58
C VAL A 40 6.64 -3.95 -9.46
N ASN A 41 5.93 -5.01 -9.80
CA ASN A 41 6.49 -6.11 -10.59
C ASN A 41 6.50 -5.80 -12.08
N GLU A 42 7.37 -6.49 -12.81
CA GLU A 42 7.48 -6.35 -14.26
C GLU A 42 6.12 -6.55 -14.96
N ASP A 43 5.35 -7.57 -14.57
CA ASP A 43 4.03 -7.84 -15.16
C ASP A 43 3.01 -6.72 -14.89
N GLN A 44 3.05 -6.11 -13.70
CA GLN A 44 2.19 -4.97 -13.37
C GLN A 44 2.57 -3.75 -14.23
N LEU A 45 3.87 -3.47 -14.36
CA LEU A 45 4.37 -2.38 -15.18
C LEU A 45 4.05 -2.61 -16.67
N ARG A 46 4.20 -3.84 -17.16
CA ARG A 46 3.86 -4.23 -18.53
C ARG A 46 2.37 -4.08 -18.80
N ALA A 47 1.52 -4.55 -17.88
CA ALA A 47 0.07 -4.38 -17.97
C ALA A 47 -0.33 -2.89 -17.98
N LEU A 48 0.32 -2.07 -17.14
CA LEU A 48 0.13 -0.62 -17.14
C LEU A 48 0.53 0.01 -18.48
N ALA A 49 1.69 -0.37 -19.02
CA ALA A 49 2.17 0.15 -20.30
C ALA A 49 1.23 -0.20 -21.47
N VAL A 50 0.63 -1.40 -21.47
CA VAL A 50 -0.33 -1.83 -22.50
C VAL A 50 -1.65 -1.05 -22.40
N ARG A 51 -2.14 -0.76 -21.19
CA ARG A 51 -3.44 -0.08 -21.00
C ARG A 51 -3.37 1.44 -21.13
N ALA A 52 -2.21 2.04 -20.89
CA ALA A 52 -2.04 3.49 -20.86
C ALA A 52 -2.23 4.12 -22.25
N ARG A 53 -2.94 5.26 -22.30
CA ARG A 53 -3.24 6.00 -23.54
C ARG A 53 -2.34 7.23 -23.77
N GLY A 54 -1.17 7.26 -23.13
CA GLY A 54 -0.23 8.37 -23.15
C GLY A 54 0.47 8.56 -21.80
N GLY A 55 1.35 9.56 -21.72
CA GLY A 55 2.17 9.80 -20.52
C GLY A 55 1.35 10.09 -19.26
N GLU A 56 0.30 10.92 -19.36
CA GLU A 56 -0.56 11.24 -18.20
C GLU A 56 -1.31 10.02 -17.69
N SER A 57 -1.87 9.21 -18.59
CA SER A 57 -2.56 7.96 -18.23
C SER A 57 -1.60 6.94 -17.61
N PHE A 58 -0.34 6.92 -18.04
CA PHE A 58 0.69 6.09 -17.44
C PHE A 58 1.04 6.57 -16.03
N ALA A 59 1.31 7.87 -15.86
CA ALA A 59 1.61 8.47 -14.56
C ALA A 59 0.50 8.23 -13.54
N HIS A 60 -0.76 8.46 -13.94
CA HIS A 60 -1.92 8.18 -13.07
C HIS A 60 -1.99 6.70 -12.66
N GLY A 61 -1.71 5.78 -13.58
CA GLY A 61 -1.69 4.35 -13.25
C GLY A 61 -0.48 3.95 -12.38
N VAL A 62 0.62 4.70 -12.40
CA VAL A 62 1.71 4.53 -11.42
C VAL A 62 1.23 4.95 -10.03
N ASP A 63 0.53 6.07 -9.91
CA ASP A 63 -0.03 6.53 -8.63
C ASP A 63 -0.99 5.50 -8.02
N GLU A 64 -1.81 4.85 -8.85
CA GLU A 64 -2.67 3.73 -8.43
C GLU A 64 -1.86 2.54 -7.90
N LEU A 65 -0.82 2.13 -8.63
CA LEU A 65 0.04 1.00 -8.22
C LEU A 65 0.79 1.29 -6.92
N LEU A 66 1.17 2.55 -6.70
CA LEU A 66 1.87 3.00 -5.50
C LEU A 66 0.94 3.32 -4.32
N GLY A 67 -0.38 3.34 -4.54
CA GLY A 67 -1.34 3.60 -3.47
C GLY A 67 -1.40 5.06 -3.03
N ALA A 68 -1.02 6.02 -3.88
CA ALA A 68 -0.89 7.43 -3.51
C ALA A 68 -2.15 8.03 -2.87
N ALA A 69 -3.33 7.66 -3.36
CA ALA A 69 -4.60 8.12 -2.79
C ALA A 69 -4.81 7.63 -1.34
N TRP A 70 -4.32 6.43 -1.00
CA TRP A 70 -4.36 5.92 0.37
C TRP A 70 -3.35 6.63 1.25
N ASP A 71 -2.14 6.88 0.75
CA ASP A 71 -1.14 7.69 1.46
C ASP A 71 -1.73 9.07 1.83
N ASP A 72 -2.31 9.80 0.87
CA ASP A 72 -2.93 11.11 1.12
C ASP A 72 -4.08 11.03 2.13
N ALA A 73 -4.91 9.99 2.05
CA ALA A 73 -6.05 9.79 2.95
C ALA A 73 -5.64 9.42 4.38
N LEU A 74 -4.49 8.76 4.55
CA LEU A 74 -4.00 8.26 5.84
C LEU A 74 -2.95 9.19 6.48
N GLU A 75 -2.30 10.05 5.69
CA GLU A 75 -1.28 11.00 6.14
C GLU A 75 -1.71 11.84 7.36
N PRO A 76 -2.95 12.39 7.45
CA PRO A 76 -3.39 13.12 8.64
C PRO A 76 -3.40 12.28 9.93
N PHE A 77 -3.50 10.96 9.81
CA PHE A 77 -3.61 10.03 10.94
C PHE A 77 -2.25 9.45 11.37
N ARG A 78 -1.19 9.57 10.56
CA ARG A 78 0.16 9.09 10.92
C ARG A 78 0.71 9.79 12.16
N ARG A 79 0.46 11.11 12.29
CA ARG A 79 0.87 11.89 13.48
C ARG A 79 0.09 11.53 14.74
N ALA A 80 -1.12 10.98 14.61
CA ALA A 80 -1.90 10.50 15.76
C ALA A 80 -1.38 9.16 16.30
N GLY A 81 -0.49 8.48 15.56
CA GLY A 81 0.19 7.25 15.98
C GLY A 81 1.41 7.48 16.88
N ASP A 82 1.96 8.69 16.92
CA ASP A 82 3.07 9.04 17.82
C ASP A 82 2.56 9.07 19.27
N GLY A 83 2.61 7.92 19.94
CA GLY A 83 2.16 7.71 21.32
C GLY A 83 0.84 6.95 21.48
N ALA A 84 0.17 6.53 20.39
CA ALA A 84 -0.96 5.61 20.48
C ALA A 84 -0.46 4.17 20.65
N PRO A 85 -1.05 3.36 21.54
CA PRO A 85 -0.61 1.98 21.74
C PRO A 85 -0.77 1.18 20.44
N VAL A 86 0.35 0.73 19.88
CA VAL A 86 0.39 -0.21 18.77
C VAL A 86 -0.35 -1.48 19.20
N THR A 87 -1.51 -1.72 18.61
CA THR A 87 -2.25 -2.96 18.86
C THR A 87 -1.67 -4.04 17.97
N TRP A 88 -0.80 -4.87 18.55
CA TRP A 88 -0.29 -6.06 17.88
C TRP A 88 -1.42 -7.08 17.74
N LEU A 89 -1.85 -7.34 16.50
CA LEU A 89 -2.71 -8.47 16.21
C LEU A 89 -1.85 -9.74 16.20
N HIS A 90 -1.78 -10.42 17.34
CA HIS A 90 -1.14 -11.72 17.42
C HIS A 90 -2.01 -12.78 16.74
N ARG A 91 -1.37 -13.68 15.98
CA ARG A 91 -2.01 -14.88 15.41
C ARG A 91 -2.70 -15.67 16.54
N VAL A 92 -4.01 -15.84 16.41
CA VAL A 92 -4.79 -16.82 17.17
C VAL A 92 -5.09 -18.00 16.25
N GLY A 93 -4.53 -19.17 16.57
CA GLY A 93 -4.67 -20.40 15.79
C GLY A 93 -3.35 -20.94 15.27
#